data_AF-A0A8F5H0L2-F1
#
_entry.id   AF-A0A8F5H0L2-F1
#
_cell.length_a   1.000
_cell.length_b   1.000
_cell.length_c   1.000
_cell.angle_alpha   90.00
_cell.angle_beta   90.00
_cell.angle_gamma   90.00
#
_symmetry.space_group_name_H-M   'P 1'
#
loop_
_entity.id
_entity.type
_entity.pdbx_description
1 polymer ?
#
loop_
_entity_poly.entity_id
_entity_poly.type
_entity_poly.pdbx_seq_one_letter_code
_entity_poly.pdbx_strand_id
1 'polypeptide(L)'
;MPDFKIVISDPQSVEPKRIKVKVKANDQIKSIGGEKEGKAVPQAKVNEKTKQLLNIDTLITLEITKQEGDKKVKVKGHFKVEVDNNVPDNEVWISKTMAEKFGAEDFEAIAYRTKTLQISIDQNKATNLVGLKIGDTFEANQLIGLPVKLKITGGSDNSGFPMRFDVTGAAKRKILLSGPPGFYPNEDGERRRKTIRGNTISQEIVQINTIIVR
;
A
#
# COMPACT_ATOMS: atom_id res chain seq x y z
N MET A 1 21.22 2.23 3.56
CA MET A 1 20.13 2.56 4.51
C MET A 1 18.93 1.69 4.14
N PRO A 2 18.11 1.26 5.10
CA PRO A 2 16.93 0.44 4.80
C PRO A 2 15.87 1.25 4.05
N ASP A 3 15.25 0.69 3.02
CA ASP A 3 14.15 1.34 2.29
C ASP A 3 12.96 1.63 3.22
N PHE A 4 12.24 2.73 2.97
CA PHE A 4 10.95 2.98 3.61
C PHE A 4 9.88 2.10 2.99
N LYS A 5 9.16 1.34 3.83
CA LYS A 5 7.95 0.63 3.47
C LYS A 5 6.75 1.53 3.78
N ILE A 6 6.15 2.11 2.75
CA ILE A 6 4.93 2.90 2.91
C ILE A 6 3.74 1.97 2.74
N VAL A 7 2.92 1.87 3.79
CA VAL A 7 1.66 1.14 3.78
C VAL A 7 0.52 2.16 3.61
N ILE A 8 -0.25 2.01 2.54
CA ILE A 8 -1.39 2.85 2.19
C ILE A 8 -2.66 2.07 2.40
N SER A 9 -3.58 2.58 3.23
CA SER A 9 -4.91 2.01 3.44
C SER A 9 -5.99 2.87 2.79
N ASP A 10 -6.93 2.24 2.08
CA ASP A 10 -8.14 2.87 1.55
C ASP A 10 -9.33 2.61 2.51
N PRO A 11 -9.84 3.63 3.21
CA PRO A 11 -10.89 3.46 4.22
C PRO A 11 -12.25 3.03 3.65
N GLN A 12 -12.54 3.31 2.38
CA GLN A 12 -13.82 2.98 1.77
C GLN A 12 -13.91 1.51 1.30
N SER A 13 -12.83 0.72 1.46
CA SER A 13 -12.77 -0.69 1.02
C SER A 13 -13.23 -1.69 2.10
N VAL A 14 -14.24 -1.33 2.89
CA VAL A 14 -14.76 -2.17 3.98
C VAL A 14 -15.25 -3.52 3.42
N GLU A 15 -16.05 -3.50 2.35
CA GLU A 15 -16.51 -4.69 1.61
C GLU A 15 -16.44 -4.46 0.09
N PRO A 16 -15.30 -4.75 -0.55
CA PRO A 16 -15.15 -4.48 -1.96
C PRO A 16 -15.88 -5.54 -2.78
N LYS A 17 -16.69 -5.08 -3.75
CA LYS A 17 -17.32 -5.95 -4.75
C LYS A 17 -16.23 -6.67 -5.54
N ARG A 18 -16.41 -7.97 -5.73
CA ARG A 18 -15.46 -8.84 -6.44
C ARG A 18 -16.06 -9.25 -7.77
N ILE A 19 -15.37 -8.91 -8.85
CA ILE A 19 -15.81 -9.23 -10.21
C ILE A 19 -14.72 -10.05 -10.89
N LYS A 20 -15.10 -11.06 -11.66
CA LYS A 20 -14.18 -11.79 -12.51
C LYS A 20 -13.92 -10.97 -13.77
N VAL A 21 -12.65 -10.67 -14.03
CA VAL A 21 -12.22 -9.92 -15.21
C VAL A 21 -11.20 -10.73 -16.00
N LYS A 22 -11.20 -10.54 -17.32
CA LYS A 22 -10.15 -11.07 -18.19
C LYS A 22 -9.02 -10.06 -18.25
N VAL A 23 -7.83 -10.47 -17.86
CA VAL A 23 -6.65 -9.62 -17.85
C VAL A 23 -5.81 -9.95 -19.07
N LYS A 24 -5.47 -8.94 -19.87
CA LYS A 24 -4.60 -9.09 -21.05
C LYS A 24 -3.33 -8.26 -20.87
N ALA A 25 -2.20 -8.82 -21.31
CA ALA A 25 -0.95 -8.07 -21.40
C ALA A 25 -0.98 -7.16 -22.65
N ASN A 26 -0.70 -5.87 -22.49
CA ASN A 26 -0.62 -4.93 -23.61
C ASN A 26 0.71 -4.15 -23.58
N ASP A 27 1.36 -4.05 -24.75
CA ASP A 27 2.61 -3.32 -24.99
C ASP A 27 2.47 -1.79 -24.81
N GLN A 28 1.25 -1.27 -24.89
CA GLN A 28 1.00 0.17 -24.78
C GLN A 28 1.14 0.72 -23.36
N ILE A 29 1.20 -0.14 -22.33
CA ILE A 29 1.34 0.28 -20.94
C ILE A 29 2.83 0.27 -20.58
N LYS A 30 3.39 1.46 -20.34
CA LYS A 30 4.81 1.64 -20.01
C LYS A 30 5.12 0.95 -18.69
N SER A 31 6.08 0.01 -18.72
CA SER A 31 6.64 -0.61 -17.52
C SER A 31 7.41 0.44 -16.70
N ILE A 32 7.03 0.63 -15.45
CA ILE A 32 7.79 1.44 -14.49
C ILE A 32 8.87 0.53 -13.87
N GLY A 33 10.12 0.98 -13.88
CA GLY A 33 11.23 0.23 -13.26
C GLY A 33 10.94 -0.04 -11.78
N GLY A 34 11.03 -1.31 -11.36
CA GLY A 34 10.75 -1.74 -9.98
C GLY A 34 9.37 -2.34 -9.71
N GLU A 35 8.55 -2.56 -10.74
CA GLU A 35 7.23 -3.24 -10.66
C GLU A 35 7.30 -4.65 -10.04
N LYS A 36 8.36 -5.41 -10.33
CA LYS A 36 8.57 -6.75 -9.75
C LYS A 36 8.90 -6.70 -8.26
N GLU A 37 9.62 -5.66 -7.83
CA GLU A 37 10.14 -5.48 -6.46
C GLU A 37 9.19 -4.71 -5.53
N GLY A 38 8.03 -4.26 -6.03
CA GLY A 38 7.07 -3.47 -5.25
C GLY A 38 7.54 -2.04 -4.98
N LYS A 39 8.43 -1.50 -5.83
CA LYS A 39 8.97 -0.14 -5.72
C LYS A 39 8.14 0.91 -6.47
N ALA A 40 7.24 0.47 -7.36
CA ALA A 40 6.36 1.33 -8.13
C ALA A 40 4.96 0.72 -8.25
N VAL A 41 3.95 1.58 -8.39
CA VAL A 41 2.57 1.15 -8.65
C VAL A 41 2.38 1.03 -10.17
N PRO A 42 2.21 -0.19 -10.72
CA PRO A 42 1.97 -0.39 -12.15
C PRO A 42 0.64 0.24 -12.57
N GLN A 43 0.52 0.60 -13.84
CA GLN A 43 -0.70 1.13 -14.43
C GLN A 43 -1.55 -0.02 -15.00
N ALA A 44 -2.88 0.09 -14.86
CA ALA A 44 -3.84 -0.78 -15.51
C ALA A 44 -4.92 0.05 -16.19
N LYS A 45 -5.22 -0.28 -17.44
CA LYS A 45 -6.29 0.38 -18.20
C LYS A 45 -7.60 -0.36 -18.01
N VAL A 46 -8.66 0.39 -17.71
CA VAL A 46 -9.97 -0.13 -17.33
C VAL A 46 -11.06 0.74 -17.96
N ASN A 47 -12.19 0.17 -18.33
CA ASN A 47 -13.35 0.91 -18.84
C ASN A 47 -14.07 1.71 -17.72
N GLU A 48 -14.76 2.80 -18.07
CA GLU A 48 -15.59 3.59 -17.14
C GLU A 48 -16.68 2.76 -16.46
N LYS A 49 -17.33 1.84 -17.18
CA LYS A 49 -18.40 1.01 -16.62
C LYS A 49 -17.88 0.06 -15.54
N THR A 50 -16.73 -0.59 -15.79
CA THR A 50 -16.10 -1.50 -14.81
C THR A 50 -15.56 -0.73 -13.60
N LYS A 51 -15.09 0.50 -13.80
CA LYS A 51 -14.72 1.43 -12.71
C LYS A 51 -15.92 1.73 -11.79
N GLN A 52 -17.07 2.06 -12.37
CA GLN A 52 -18.31 2.34 -11.61
C GLN A 52 -18.85 1.09 -10.90
N LEU A 53 -18.86 -0.06 -11.58
CA LEU A 53 -19.32 -1.33 -11.01
C LEU A 53 -18.54 -1.75 -9.77
N LEU A 54 -17.21 -1.55 -9.81
CA LEU A 54 -16.31 -1.88 -8.71
C LEU A 54 -16.20 -0.75 -7.66
N ASN A 55 -16.80 0.42 -7.91
CA ASN A 55 -16.68 1.63 -7.09
C ASN A 55 -15.20 1.98 -6.79
N ILE A 56 -14.37 1.98 -7.84
CA ILE A 56 -12.93 2.23 -7.75
C ILE A 56 -12.62 3.66 -8.18
N ASP A 57 -11.84 4.38 -7.37
CA ASP A 57 -11.36 5.72 -7.73
C ASP A 57 -9.99 5.68 -8.41
N THR A 58 -8.98 5.16 -7.70
CA THR A 58 -7.57 5.26 -8.11
C THR A 58 -6.82 3.93 -8.12
N LEU A 59 -7.22 2.94 -7.33
CA LEU A 59 -6.49 1.69 -7.14
C LEU A 59 -7.37 0.45 -7.31
N ILE A 60 -6.91 -0.50 -8.13
CA ILE A 60 -7.53 -1.82 -8.32
C ILE A 60 -6.57 -2.92 -7.89
N THR A 61 -7.09 -3.97 -7.26
CA THR A 61 -6.33 -5.18 -6.96
C THR A 61 -6.83 -6.31 -7.87
N LEU A 62 -5.88 -6.97 -8.54
CA LEU A 62 -6.12 -8.20 -9.30
C LEU A 62 -5.57 -9.37 -8.48
N GLU A 63 -6.41 -10.35 -8.21
CA GLU A 63 -6.07 -11.58 -7.47
C GLU A 63 -6.23 -12.80 -8.37
N ILE A 64 -5.16 -13.60 -8.46
CA ILE A 64 -5.18 -14.92 -9.10
C ILE A 64 -4.85 -15.97 -8.05
N THR A 65 -5.53 -17.11 -8.13
CA THR A 65 -5.15 -18.33 -7.40
C THR A 65 -4.30 -19.21 -8.32
N LYS A 66 -3.01 -19.36 -8.02
CA LYS A 66 -2.13 -20.33 -8.69
C LYS A 66 -2.03 -21.60 -7.84
N GLN A 67 -1.89 -22.74 -8.50
CA GLN A 67 -1.62 -24.02 -7.84
C GLN A 67 -0.14 -24.35 -8.05
N GLU A 68 0.65 -24.25 -6.98
CA GLU A 68 2.06 -24.68 -6.96
C GLU A 68 2.13 -25.94 -6.08
N GLY A 69 2.21 -27.11 -6.72
CA GLY A 69 2.12 -28.41 -6.04
C GLY A 69 0.76 -28.63 -5.37
N ASP A 70 0.77 -29.06 -4.11
CA ASP A 70 -0.44 -29.32 -3.31
C ASP A 70 -1.08 -28.06 -2.69
N LYS A 71 -0.41 -26.89 -2.75
CA LYS A 71 -0.89 -25.65 -2.10
C LYS A 71 -1.43 -24.64 -3.13
N LYS A 72 -2.61 -24.10 -2.83
CA LYS A 72 -3.20 -22.96 -3.56
C LYS A 72 -2.62 -21.66 -3.05
N VAL A 73 -1.81 -20.98 -3.85
CA VAL A 73 -1.18 -19.69 -3.53
C VAL A 73 -1.95 -18.55 -4.19
N LYS A 74 -2.25 -17.50 -3.41
CA LYS A 74 -2.92 -16.30 -3.90
C LYS A 74 -1.88 -15.24 -4.28
N VAL A 75 -1.81 -14.90 -5.55
CA VAL A 75 -0.96 -13.81 -6.06
C VAL A 75 -1.81 -12.56 -6.24
N LYS A 76 -1.42 -11.47 -5.59
CA LYS A 76 -2.11 -10.18 -5.68
C LYS A 76 -1.20 -9.16 -6.38
N GLY A 77 -1.76 -8.40 -7.32
CA GLY A 77 -1.14 -7.20 -7.88
C GLY A 77 -2.03 -6.00 -7.65
N HIS A 78 -1.42 -4.88 -7.30
CA HIS A 78 -2.11 -3.61 -7.10
C HIS A 78 -1.74 -2.67 -8.23
N PHE A 79 -2.74 -2.06 -8.85
CA PHE A 79 -2.55 -1.23 -10.04
C PHE A 79 -3.24 0.12 -9.86
N LYS A 80 -2.61 1.16 -10.42
CA LYS A 80 -3.21 2.47 -10.64
C LYS A 80 -4.16 2.36 -11.83
N VAL A 81 -5.41 2.77 -11.63
CA VAL A 81 -6.42 2.73 -12.69
C VAL A 81 -6.25 3.94 -13.62
N GLU A 82 -6.12 3.68 -14.91
CA GLU A 82 -6.28 4.64 -15.99
C GLU A 82 -7.50 4.27 -16.81
N VAL A 83 -8.34 5.25 -17.13
CA VAL A 83 -9.60 5.00 -17.84
C VAL A 83 -9.33 5.06 -19.34
N ASP A 84 -9.71 4.00 -20.06
CA ASP A 84 -9.61 3.95 -21.52
C ASP A 84 -10.86 3.25 -22.09
N ASN A 85 -11.64 3.96 -22.91
CA ASN A 85 -12.89 3.47 -23.49
C ASN A 85 -12.68 2.45 -24.62
N ASN A 86 -11.43 2.22 -25.05
CA ASN A 86 -11.09 1.16 -26.00
C ASN A 86 -11.06 -0.24 -25.36
N VAL A 87 -11.04 -0.32 -24.03
CA VAL A 87 -11.01 -1.61 -23.31
C VAL A 87 -12.44 -2.18 -23.24
N PRO A 88 -12.67 -3.43 -23.68
CA PRO A 88 -13.98 -4.07 -23.58
C PRO A 88 -14.50 -4.19 -22.14
N ASP A 89 -15.82 -4.25 -21.99
CA ASP A 89 -16.48 -4.47 -20.71
C ASP A 89 -16.00 -5.82 -20.10
N ASN A 90 -15.54 -5.81 -18.84
CA ASN A 90 -14.89 -6.91 -18.10
C ASN A 90 -13.44 -7.28 -18.51
N GLU A 91 -12.76 -6.47 -19.33
CA GLU A 91 -11.32 -6.62 -19.57
C GLU A 91 -10.49 -5.60 -18.77
N VAL A 92 -9.28 -6.00 -18.38
CA VAL A 92 -8.26 -5.12 -17.77
C VAL A 92 -6.95 -5.34 -18.49
N TRP A 93 -6.34 -4.26 -18.99
CA TRP A 93 -5.03 -4.36 -19.63
C TRP A 93 -3.92 -4.01 -18.63
N ILE A 94 -2.88 -4.84 -18.59
CA ILE A 94 -1.70 -4.69 -17.73
C ILE A 94 -0.40 -4.70 -18.53
N SER A 95 0.70 -4.24 -17.92
CA SER A 95 2.04 -4.33 -18.53
C SER A 95 2.50 -5.79 -18.68
N LYS A 96 3.25 -6.09 -19.75
CA LYS A 96 3.85 -7.42 -19.97
C LYS A 96 4.74 -7.86 -18.81
N THR A 97 5.48 -6.94 -18.21
CA THR A 97 6.35 -7.19 -17.05
C THR A 97 5.57 -7.69 -15.82
N MET A 98 4.34 -7.21 -15.64
CA MET A 98 3.45 -7.69 -14.58
C MET A 98 2.76 -8.99 -14.97
N ALA A 99 2.40 -9.17 -16.25
CA ALA A 99 1.84 -10.44 -16.75
C ALA A 99 2.81 -11.62 -16.54
N GLU A 100 4.11 -11.42 -16.71
CA GLU A 100 5.15 -12.42 -16.37
C GLU A 100 5.07 -12.86 -14.89
N LYS A 101 4.80 -11.95 -13.95
CA LYS A 101 4.61 -12.28 -12.52
C LYS A 101 3.38 -13.16 -12.32
N PHE A 102 2.36 -12.96 -13.15
CA PHE A 102 1.15 -13.79 -13.19
C PHE A 102 1.29 -15.04 -14.07
N GLY A 103 2.41 -15.22 -14.79
CA GLY A 103 2.78 -16.45 -15.50
C GLY A 103 1.93 -16.76 -16.73
N ALA A 104 1.07 -15.83 -17.16
CA ALA A 104 0.25 -15.95 -18.36
C ALA A 104 -0.02 -14.55 -18.93
N GLU A 105 -0.07 -14.43 -20.26
CA GLU A 105 -0.39 -13.17 -20.94
C GLU A 105 -1.89 -12.86 -20.89
N ASP A 106 -2.72 -13.90 -20.92
CA ASP A 106 -4.18 -13.83 -20.77
C ASP A 106 -4.63 -14.72 -19.61
N PHE A 107 -5.31 -14.14 -18.61
CA PHE A 107 -5.82 -14.89 -17.47
C PHE A 107 -7.11 -14.31 -16.89
N GLU A 108 -7.89 -15.17 -16.24
CA GLU A 108 -9.02 -14.72 -15.41
C GLU A 108 -8.50 -14.33 -14.02
N ALA A 109 -8.85 -13.12 -13.59
CA ALA A 109 -8.54 -12.63 -12.25
C ALA A 109 -9.79 -12.11 -11.54
N ILE A 110 -9.74 -12.14 -10.22
CA ILE A 110 -10.74 -11.47 -9.39
C ILE A 110 -10.26 -10.03 -9.19
N ALA A 111 -10.99 -9.08 -9.77
CA ALA A 111 -10.79 -7.66 -9.55
C ALA A 111 -11.63 -7.18 -8.37
N TYR A 112 -11.01 -6.38 -7.50
CA TYR A 112 -11.70 -5.68 -6.42
C TYR A 112 -10.97 -4.39 -6.04
N ARG A 113 -11.65 -3.51 -5.31
CA ARG A 113 -11.07 -2.29 -4.80
C ARG A 113 -9.96 -2.56 -3.78
N THR A 114 -8.79 -1.97 -3.98
CA THR A 114 -7.62 -2.18 -3.12
C THR A 114 -7.91 -1.78 -1.67
N LYS A 115 -7.69 -2.69 -0.71
CA LYS A 115 -7.82 -2.40 0.74
C LYS A 115 -6.56 -1.75 1.30
N THR A 116 -5.43 -2.38 1.04
CA THR A 116 -4.12 -1.99 1.54
C THR A 116 -3.08 -2.26 0.48
N LEU A 117 -2.13 -1.34 0.34
CA LEU A 117 -1.02 -1.40 -0.60
C LEU A 117 0.28 -1.14 0.18
N GLN A 118 1.29 -1.95 -0.04
CA GLN A 118 2.64 -1.71 0.49
C GLN A 118 3.60 -1.40 -0.65
N ILE A 119 4.40 -0.36 -0.49
CA ILE A 119 5.39 0.09 -1.48
C ILE A 119 6.71 0.33 -0.79
N SER A 120 7.79 -0.18 -1.37
CA SER A 120 9.15 0.05 -0.89
C SER A 120 9.76 1.24 -1.65
N ILE A 121 10.19 2.27 -0.94
CA ILE A 121 10.77 3.49 -1.51
C ILE A 121 12.15 3.71 -0.89
N ASP A 122 13.13 4.01 -1.75
CA ASP A 122 14.46 4.39 -1.30
C ASP A 122 14.39 5.71 -0.48
N GLN A 123 15.07 5.75 0.66
CA GLN A 123 15.08 6.91 1.56
C GLN A 123 15.58 8.18 0.86
N ASN A 124 16.49 8.05 -0.11
CA ASN A 124 17.02 9.19 -0.86
C ASN A 124 15.93 9.96 -1.63
N LYS A 125 14.89 9.24 -2.11
CA LYS A 125 13.75 9.84 -2.81
C LYS A 125 12.70 10.38 -1.85
N ALA A 126 12.75 9.97 -0.59
CA ALA A 126 11.76 10.24 0.44
C ALA A 126 12.26 11.18 1.54
N THR A 127 13.23 12.04 1.24
CA THR A 127 13.74 13.07 2.17
C THR A 127 12.63 14.00 2.65
N ASN A 128 11.64 14.28 1.80
CA ASN A 128 10.48 15.10 2.12
C ASN A 128 9.56 14.49 3.21
N LEU A 129 9.68 13.20 3.51
CA LEU A 129 8.91 12.56 4.59
C LEU A 129 9.59 12.70 5.95
N VAL A 130 10.91 12.92 5.98
CA VAL A 130 11.67 13.06 7.22
C VAL A 130 11.32 14.41 7.85
N GLY A 131 11.01 14.39 9.15
CA GLY A 131 10.57 15.57 9.89
C GLY A 131 9.05 15.77 9.96
N LEU A 132 8.27 15.07 9.13
CA LEU A 132 6.81 15.04 9.27
C LEU A 132 6.40 14.29 10.55
N LYS A 133 5.22 14.64 11.08
CA LYS A 133 4.66 14.03 12.29
C LYS A 133 3.49 13.11 11.95
N ILE A 134 3.20 12.21 12.89
CA ILE A 134 1.92 11.47 12.86
C ILE A 134 0.78 12.48 12.92
N GLY A 135 -0.15 12.36 11.98
CA GLY A 135 -1.28 13.27 11.78
C GLY A 135 -1.12 14.18 10.58
N ASP A 136 0.10 14.40 10.10
CA ASP A 136 0.36 15.26 8.95
C ASP A 136 -0.08 14.60 7.64
N THR A 137 -0.42 15.43 6.66
CA THR A 137 -0.83 15.03 5.31
C THR A 137 0.20 15.43 4.28
N PHE A 138 0.49 14.55 3.33
CA PHE A 138 1.38 14.82 2.20
C PHE A 138 0.78 14.31 0.88
N GLU A 139 1.25 14.85 -0.24
CA GLU A 139 0.80 14.43 -1.57
C GLU A 139 1.64 13.23 -2.07
N ALA A 140 0.95 12.14 -2.43
CA ALA A 140 1.62 10.91 -2.87
C ALA A 140 2.10 10.94 -4.33
N ASN A 141 1.76 11.98 -5.10
CA ASN A 141 2.00 12.00 -6.54
C ASN A 141 3.50 11.97 -6.86
N GLN A 142 4.29 12.76 -6.15
CA GLN A 142 5.72 12.90 -6.43
C GLN A 142 6.54 11.68 -5.98
N LEU A 143 6.10 10.97 -4.94
CA LEU A 143 6.82 9.83 -4.38
C LEU A 143 6.38 8.49 -4.99
N ILE A 144 5.09 8.34 -5.25
CA ILE A 144 4.44 7.05 -5.56
C ILE A 144 3.73 7.09 -6.92
N GLY A 145 3.53 8.27 -7.51
CA GLY A 145 2.78 8.42 -8.76
C GLY A 145 1.27 8.29 -8.60
N LEU A 146 0.76 8.36 -7.36
CA LEU A 146 -0.67 8.31 -7.06
C LEU A 146 -1.22 9.71 -6.79
N PRO A 147 -2.29 10.15 -7.48
CA PRO A 147 -2.89 11.46 -7.27
C PRO A 147 -3.81 11.45 -6.03
N VAL A 148 -3.25 11.13 -4.86
CA VAL A 148 -3.99 11.07 -3.59
C VAL A 148 -3.22 11.79 -2.49
N LYS A 149 -3.94 12.35 -1.51
CA LYS A 149 -3.37 12.84 -0.26
C LYS A 149 -3.32 11.70 0.74
N LEU A 150 -2.18 11.55 1.40
CA LEU A 150 -1.95 10.52 2.41
C LEU A 150 -1.76 11.19 3.77
N LYS A 151 -2.49 10.71 4.78
CA LYS A 151 -2.28 11.09 6.18
C LYS A 151 -1.45 10.04 6.88
N ILE A 152 -0.42 10.46 7.58
CA ILE A 152 0.43 9.57 8.39
C ILE A 152 -0.34 9.19 9.66
N THR A 153 -0.54 7.89 9.90
CA THR A 153 -1.24 7.38 11.08
C THR A 153 -0.30 6.74 12.09
N GLY A 154 0.89 6.31 11.65
CA GLY A 154 1.89 5.71 12.51
C GLY A 154 3.06 5.14 11.73
N GLY A 155 3.84 4.30 12.38
CA GLY A 155 4.98 3.63 11.77
C GLY A 155 5.73 2.75 12.74
N SER A 156 6.77 2.10 12.24
CA SER A 156 7.63 1.22 13.00
C SER A 156 9.10 1.47 12.68
N ASP A 157 9.90 1.47 13.73
CA ASP A 157 11.34 1.64 13.68
C ASP A 157 12.05 0.35 13.23
N ASN A 158 13.33 0.44 12.86
CA ASN A 158 14.19 -0.68 12.49
C ASN A 158 14.28 -1.77 13.58
N SER A 159 14.14 -1.38 14.85
CA SER A 159 14.18 -2.25 16.01
C SER A 159 12.80 -2.84 16.35
N GLY A 160 11.79 -2.58 15.52
CA GLY A 160 10.41 -3.02 15.75
C GLY A 160 9.64 -2.18 16.77
N PHE A 161 10.18 -1.05 17.24
CA PHE A 161 9.45 -0.17 18.15
C PHE A 161 8.39 0.64 17.37
N PRO A 162 7.13 0.64 17.81
CA PRO A 162 6.09 1.43 17.17
C PRO A 162 6.31 2.93 17.44
N MET A 163 5.84 3.75 16.52
CA MET A 163 5.69 5.19 16.76
C MET A 163 4.42 5.49 17.54
N ARG A 164 4.45 6.55 18.34
CA ARG A 164 3.29 6.99 19.13
C ARG A 164 3.11 8.50 19.03
N PHE A 165 1.86 8.93 18.84
CA PHE A 165 1.51 10.31 18.51
C PHE A 165 1.76 11.32 19.65
N ASP A 166 1.66 10.89 20.91
CA ASP A 166 1.83 11.72 22.10
C ASP A 166 3.31 12.01 22.45
N VAL A 167 4.24 11.13 22.03
CA VAL A 167 5.67 11.30 22.29
C VAL A 167 6.27 12.21 21.23
N THR A 168 6.61 13.44 21.61
CA THR A 168 7.21 14.40 20.68
C THR A 168 8.65 14.05 20.30
N GLY A 169 8.98 14.24 19.03
CA GLY A 169 10.34 14.17 18.50
C GLY A 169 10.64 12.87 17.76
N ALA A 170 11.89 12.73 17.32
CA ALA A 170 12.34 11.59 16.52
C ALA A 170 12.98 10.47 17.36
N ALA A 171 13.34 10.71 18.62
CA ALA A 171 14.11 9.77 19.42
C ALA A 171 13.27 8.64 20.04
N LYS A 172 13.93 7.55 20.45
CA LYS A 172 13.36 6.51 21.32
C LYS A 172 13.26 7.05 22.75
N ARG A 173 12.13 6.82 23.41
CA ARG A 173 11.93 7.14 24.83
C ARG A 173 11.34 5.96 25.58
N LYS A 174 11.78 5.77 26.82
CA LYS A 174 11.23 4.75 27.73
C LYS A 174 10.17 5.41 28.62
N ILE A 175 8.91 5.09 28.38
CA ILE A 175 7.77 5.69 29.08
C ILE A 175 6.91 4.62 29.76
N LEU A 176 6.24 4.99 30.85
CA LEU A 176 5.31 4.11 31.56
C LEU A 176 3.98 4.08 30.81
N LEU A 177 3.63 2.93 30.24
CA LEU A 177 2.39 2.74 29.50
C LEU A 177 1.39 1.94 30.31
N SER A 178 0.12 2.29 30.16
CA SER A 178 -1.04 1.53 30.65
C SER A 178 -1.85 0.89 29.52
N GLY A 179 -1.52 1.15 28.26
CA GLY A 179 -2.32 0.68 27.14
C GLY A 179 -1.70 0.98 25.77
N PRO A 180 -2.41 0.60 24.69
CA PRO A 180 -1.93 0.76 23.32
C PRO A 180 -1.88 2.24 22.91
N PRO A 181 -1.10 2.61 21.88
CA PRO A 181 -0.22 1.74 21.09
C PRO A 181 1.13 1.48 21.79
N GLY A 182 1.71 0.30 21.50
CA GLY A 182 3.03 -0.13 22.00
C GLY A 182 3.03 -0.99 23.27
N PHE A 183 1.89 -1.12 23.93
CA PHE A 183 1.71 -2.05 25.04
C PHE A 183 0.25 -2.52 25.10
N TYR A 184 0.05 -3.82 25.18
CA TYR A 184 -1.26 -4.43 25.41
C TYR A 184 -1.20 -5.07 26.80
N PRO A 185 -1.87 -4.50 27.80
CA PRO A 185 -1.90 -5.06 29.14
C PRO A 185 -2.65 -6.39 29.14
N ASN A 186 -2.18 -7.37 29.91
CA ASN A 186 -2.87 -8.65 30.07
C ASN A 186 -3.89 -8.60 31.21
N GLU A 187 -3.62 -7.77 32.21
CA GLU A 187 -4.45 -7.58 33.40
C GLU A 187 -4.89 -6.13 33.52
N ASP A 188 -6.06 -5.92 34.13
CA ASP A 188 -6.53 -4.58 34.41
C ASP A 188 -5.59 -3.86 35.39
N GLY A 189 -5.32 -2.59 35.12
CA GLY A 189 -4.35 -1.80 35.89
C GLY A 189 -2.87 -2.11 35.63
N GLU A 190 -2.53 -3.06 34.75
CA GLU A 190 -1.12 -3.34 34.42
C GLU A 190 -0.46 -2.11 33.77
N ARG A 191 0.69 -1.69 34.32
CA ARG A 191 1.51 -0.62 33.75
C ARG A 191 2.93 -1.09 33.59
N ARG A 192 3.52 -0.82 32.42
CA ARG A 192 4.90 -1.25 32.13
C ARG A 192 5.70 -0.15 31.45
N ARG A 193 6.94 0.05 31.89
CA ARG A 193 7.89 0.93 31.19
C ARG A 193 8.37 0.25 29.92
N LYS A 194 7.98 0.79 28.77
CA LYS A 194 8.34 0.30 27.42
C LYS A 194 9.05 1.38 26.63
N THR A 195 9.94 0.97 25.74
CA THR A 195 10.61 1.86 24.78
C THR A 195 9.71 2.04 23.57
N ILE A 196 9.48 3.30 23.17
CA ILE A 196 8.63 3.68 22.04
C ILE A 196 9.37 4.73 21.21
N ARG A 197 9.06 4.80 19.92
CA ARG A 197 9.53 5.87 19.03
C ARG A 197 8.61 7.08 19.09
N GLY A 198 9.20 8.27 19.07
CA GLY A 198 8.43 9.51 18.99
C GLY A 198 7.62 9.64 17.69
N ASN A 199 6.82 10.70 17.62
CA ASN A 199 5.85 10.95 16.57
C ASN A 199 6.44 11.52 15.28
N THR A 200 7.72 11.92 15.28
CA THR A 200 8.38 12.54 14.14
C THR A 200 9.12 11.50 13.31
N ILE A 201 8.95 11.55 11.99
CA ILE A 201 9.60 10.62 11.07
C ILE A 201 11.10 10.92 10.97
N SER A 202 11.91 9.87 11.07
CA SER A 202 13.37 9.92 10.97
C SER A 202 13.87 8.77 10.09
N GLN A 203 15.14 8.84 9.66
CA GLN A 203 15.77 7.84 8.79
C GLN A 203 15.87 6.43 9.40
N GLU A 204 15.74 6.29 10.73
CA GLU A 204 15.75 4.98 11.39
C GLU A 204 14.43 4.21 11.18
N ILE A 205 13.35 4.91 10.81
CA ILE A 205 12.04 4.30 10.55
C ILE A 205 12.12 3.42 9.31
N VAL A 206 11.51 2.24 9.40
CA VAL A 206 11.45 1.29 8.28
C VAL A 206 10.06 1.24 7.66
N GLN A 207 9.00 1.41 8.45
CA GLN A 207 7.63 1.38 7.95
C GLN A 207 6.86 2.62 8.34
N ILE A 208 6.13 3.20 7.37
CA ILE A 208 5.22 4.33 7.58
C ILE A 208 3.83 3.88 7.20
N ASN A 209 2.88 3.99 8.15
CA ASN A 209 1.48 3.68 7.94
C ASN A 209 0.73 4.95 7.56
N THR A 210 -0.02 4.87 6.47
CA THR A 210 -0.77 5.99 5.91
C THR A 210 -2.18 5.57 5.54
N ILE A 211 -3.08 6.56 5.57
CA ILE A 211 -4.47 6.42 5.13
C ILE A 211 -4.74 7.42 4.01
N ILE A 212 -5.49 6.98 3.00
CA ILE A 212 -5.94 7.88 1.92
C ILE A 212 -6.95 8.86 2.51
N VAL A 213 -6.66 10.15 2.34
CA VAL A 213 -7.59 11.24 2.63
C VAL A 213 -8.06 11.80 1.29
N ARG A 214 -9.37 11.92 1.14
CA ARG A 214 -10.03 12.49 -0.03
C ARG A 214 -10.80 13.73 0.37
#